data_AF-A0A7C2U1M7-F1
#
_entry.id   AF-A0A7C2U1M7-F1
#
_cell.length_a   1.000
_cell.length_b   1.000
_cell.length_c   1.000
_cell.angle_alpha   90.00
_cell.angle_beta   90.00
_cell.angle_gamma   90.00
#
_symmetry.space_group_name_H-M   'P 1'
#
loop_
_entity.id
_entity.type
_entity.pdbx_description
1 polymer ?
#
loop_
_entity_poly.entity_id
_entity_poly.type
_entity_poly.pdbx_seq_one_letter_code
_entity_poly.pdbx_strand_id
1 'polypeptide(L)'
;MVISLFPEVYEVLEKRFGKDEAKEIVKTLDIALKAVDKKAEATMESIRDKADFLITQKKFELKDELTKELATKVDIARLEGEIQTVRQEIQTVRQEIKTAKVELDRKFTIMFLILLFAIVFINQNALEFIAKLMGLI
;
A
#
# COMPACT_ATOMS: atom_id res chain seq x y z
N MET A 1 23.28 11.74 -54.45
CA MET A 1 22.92 11.12 -55.75
C MET A 1 21.42 11.37 -55.93
N VAL A 2 21.05 12.53 -56.49
CA VAL A 2 19.65 13.02 -56.48
C VAL A 2 19.18 13.37 -57.89
N ILE A 3 19.43 12.45 -58.82
CA ILE A 3 18.76 12.41 -60.12
C ILE A 3 18.09 11.05 -60.19
N SER A 4 16.99 10.92 -59.45
CA SER A 4 15.98 9.88 -59.67
C SER A 4 14.65 10.40 -59.13
N LEU A 5 14.26 11.61 -59.54
CA LEU A 5 12.86 11.76 -59.88
C LEU A 5 12.62 10.71 -60.95
N PHE A 6 11.77 9.73 -60.61
CA PHE A 6 11.30 8.65 -61.48
C PHE A 6 11.54 9.03 -62.93
N PRO A 7 12.42 8.33 -63.67
CA PRO A 7 12.71 8.64 -65.07
C PRO A 7 11.42 8.92 -65.87
N GLU A 8 10.34 8.24 -65.49
CA GLU A 8 8.98 8.46 -65.98
C GLU A 8 8.46 9.90 -65.78
N VAL A 9 8.68 10.54 -64.62
CA VAL A 9 8.26 11.92 -64.33
C VAL A 9 9.06 12.92 -65.17
N TYR A 10 10.38 12.75 -65.28
CA TYR A 10 11.20 13.63 -66.12
C TYR A 10 10.82 13.49 -67.59
N GLU A 11 10.63 12.26 -68.07
CA GLU A 11 10.26 11.98 -69.47
C GLU A 11 8.88 12.56 -69.83
N VAL A 12 7.91 12.49 -68.91
CA VAL A 12 6.59 13.12 -69.09
C VAL A 12 6.69 14.65 -69.12
N LEU A 13 7.54 15.25 -68.27
CA LEU A 13 7.74 16.69 -68.24
C LEU A 13 8.46 17.19 -69.51
N GLU A 14 9.50 16.51 -69.96
CA GLU A 14 10.24 16.86 -71.19
C GLU A 14 9.33 16.77 -72.42
N LYS A 15 8.48 15.74 -72.52
CA LYS A 15 7.50 15.60 -73.63
C LYS A 15 6.44 16.71 -73.65
N ARG A 16 6.05 17.27 -72.51
CA ARG A 16 5.00 18.31 -72.43
C ARG A 16 5.51 19.73 -72.46
N PHE A 17 6.63 20.00 -71.82
CA PHE A 17 7.11 21.36 -71.53
C PHE A 17 8.44 21.66 -72.21
N GLY A 18 9.13 20.68 -72.79
CA GLY A 18 10.48 20.87 -73.31
C GLY A 18 11.55 20.69 -72.24
N LYS A 19 12.81 20.60 -72.70
CA LYS A 19 13.94 20.13 -71.90
C LYS A 19 14.37 21.10 -70.80
N ASP A 20 14.25 22.40 -71.06
CA ASP A 20 14.72 23.44 -70.12
C ASP A 20 13.70 23.66 -68.99
N GLU A 21 12.40 23.80 -69.28
CA GLU A 21 11.37 23.85 -68.23
C GLU A 21 11.30 22.56 -67.39
N ALA A 22 11.44 21.38 -68.02
CA ALA A 22 11.45 20.11 -67.28
C ALA A 22 12.59 20.04 -66.24
N LYS A 23 13.79 20.52 -66.58
CA LYS A 23 14.92 20.59 -65.65
C LYS A 23 14.65 21.51 -64.48
N GLU A 24 14.04 22.66 -64.72
CA GLU A 24 13.74 23.65 -63.67
C GLU A 24 12.67 23.14 -62.69
N ILE A 25 11.63 22.48 -63.20
CA ILE A 25 10.59 21.83 -62.39
C ILE A 25 11.22 20.73 -61.50
N VAL A 26 12.05 19.88 -62.09
CA VAL A 26 12.74 18.78 -61.38
C VAL A 26 13.66 19.30 -60.29
N LYS A 27 14.40 20.38 -60.55
CA LYS A 27 15.24 21.05 -59.55
C LYS A 27 14.41 21.60 -58.39
N THR A 28 13.24 22.18 -58.68
CA THR A 28 12.32 22.70 -57.67
C THR A 28 11.71 21.59 -56.82
N LEU A 29 11.34 20.47 -57.45
CA LEU A 29 10.85 19.27 -56.76
C LEU A 29 11.92 18.64 -55.86
N ASP A 30 13.17 18.58 -56.30
CA ASP A 30 14.29 18.11 -55.47
C ASP A 30 14.46 18.96 -54.20
N ILE A 31 14.38 20.28 -54.34
CA ILE A 31 14.41 21.20 -53.18
C ILE A 31 13.23 20.94 -52.24
N ALA A 32 12.03 20.77 -52.78
CA ALA A 32 10.83 20.48 -52.00
C ALA A 32 10.93 19.13 -51.26
N LEU A 33 11.41 18.07 -51.93
CA LEU A 33 11.63 16.75 -51.33
C LEU A 33 12.66 16.81 -50.20
N LYS A 34 13.79 17.48 -50.40
CA LYS A 34 14.79 17.70 -49.33
C LYS A 34 14.22 18.43 -48.13
N ALA A 35 13.32 19.39 -48.34
CA ALA A 35 12.63 20.08 -47.25
C ALA A 35 11.66 19.15 -46.50
N VAL A 36 10.98 18.26 -47.21
CA VAL A 36 10.12 17.23 -46.62
C VAL A 36 10.94 16.23 -45.80
N ASP A 37 12.04 15.71 -46.34
CA ASP A 37 12.93 14.78 -45.64
C ASP A 37 13.48 15.39 -44.34
N LYS A 38 13.99 16.63 -44.42
CA LYS A 38 14.49 17.35 -43.24
C LYS A 38 13.40 17.56 -42.17
N LYS A 39 12.16 17.81 -42.60
CA LYS A 39 11.02 17.95 -41.68
C LYS A 39 10.63 16.61 -41.06
N ALA A 40 10.70 15.51 -41.83
CA ALA A 40 10.43 14.17 -41.34
C ALA A 40 11.46 13.75 -40.29
N GLU A 41 12.75 14.00 -40.54
CA GLU A 41 13.84 13.76 -39.57
C GLU A 41 13.62 14.53 -38.26
N ALA A 42 13.35 15.84 -38.34
CA ALA A 42 13.07 16.66 -37.16
C ALA A 42 11.82 16.18 -36.38
N THR A 43 10.80 15.69 -37.10
CA THR A 43 9.60 15.14 -36.48
C THR A 43 9.90 13.82 -35.76
N MET A 44 10.70 12.94 -36.36
CA MET A 44 11.13 11.68 -35.74
C MET A 44 11.99 11.92 -34.50
N GLU A 45 12.89 12.90 -34.55
CA GLU A 45 13.70 13.31 -33.39
C GLU A 45 12.81 13.80 -32.24
N SER A 46 11.86 14.70 -32.52
CA SER A 46 10.91 15.18 -31.50
C SER A 46 10.04 14.07 -30.90
N ILE A 47 9.61 13.10 -31.73
CA ILE A 47 8.86 11.93 -31.24
C ILE A 47 9.73 11.09 -30.31
N ARG A 48 11.00 10.87 -30.67
CA ARG A 48 11.95 10.12 -29.85
C ARG A 48 12.19 10.80 -28.50
N ASP A 49 12.47 12.10 -28.49
CA ASP A 49 12.69 12.86 -27.27
C ASP A 49 11.46 12.81 -26.35
N LYS A 50 10.26 12.93 -26.93
CA LYS A 50 9.02 12.83 -26.18
C LYS A 50 8.78 11.43 -25.63
N ALA A 51 9.13 10.39 -26.38
CA ALA A 51 9.04 9.01 -25.92
C ALA A 51 10.00 8.77 -24.74
N ASP A 52 11.25 9.21 -24.85
CA ASP A 52 12.26 9.07 -23.79
C ASP A 52 11.86 9.84 -22.53
N PHE A 53 11.30 11.05 -22.70
CA PHE A 53 10.73 11.82 -21.60
C PHE A 53 9.58 11.09 -20.91
N LEU A 54 8.61 10.57 -21.67
CA LEU A 54 7.45 9.86 -21.11
C LEU A 54 7.86 8.56 -20.40
N ILE A 55 8.80 7.79 -20.96
CA ILE A 55 9.34 6.58 -20.34
C ILE A 55 9.99 6.93 -18.99
N THR A 56 10.81 7.99 -18.99
CA THR A 56 11.49 8.45 -17.78
C THR A 56 10.49 8.91 -16.72
N GLN A 57 9.52 9.74 -17.10
CA GLN A 57 8.47 10.22 -16.21
C GLN A 57 7.68 9.05 -15.60
N LYS A 58 7.22 8.10 -16.44
CA LYS A 58 6.45 6.94 -15.98
C LYS A 58 7.26 6.04 -15.06
N LYS A 59 8.55 5.88 -15.32
CA LYS A 59 9.46 5.13 -14.42
C LYS A 59 9.58 5.80 -13.05
N PHE A 60 9.64 7.13 -13.00
CA PHE A 60 9.66 7.87 -11.74
C PHE A 60 8.33 7.77 -10.97
N GLU A 61 7.20 7.97 -11.66
CA GLU A 61 5.85 7.82 -11.07
C GLU A 61 5.65 6.42 -10.48
N LEU A 62 5.95 5.37 -11.25
CA LEU A 62 5.83 3.99 -10.78
C LEU A 62 6.75 3.69 -9.60
N LYS A 63 7.98 4.22 -9.62
CA LYS A 63 8.92 4.04 -8.50
C LYS A 63 8.41 4.72 -7.23
N ASP A 64 7.85 5.91 -7.34
CA ASP A 64 7.29 6.66 -6.20
C ASP A 64 6.06 5.95 -5.62
N GLU A 65 5.12 5.55 -6.47
CA GLU A 65 3.92 4.79 -6.05
C GLU A 65 4.31 3.48 -5.34
N LEU A 66 5.22 2.71 -5.92
CA LEU A 66 5.66 1.44 -5.35
C LEU A 66 6.40 1.64 -4.02
N THR A 67 7.18 2.71 -3.89
CA THR A 67 7.87 3.05 -2.63
C THR A 67 6.87 3.39 -1.53
N LYS A 68 5.82 4.17 -1.84
CA LYS A 68 4.76 4.53 -0.90
C LYS A 68 3.93 3.31 -0.46
N GLU A 69 3.59 2.44 -1.40
CA GLU A 69 2.84 1.22 -1.10
C GLU A 69 3.66 0.26 -0.23
N LEU A 70 4.95 0.08 -0.53
CA LEU A 70 5.86 -0.73 0.28
C LEU A 70 6.02 -0.18 1.70
N ALA A 71 6.22 1.14 1.85
CA ALA A 71 6.30 1.78 3.16
C ALA A 71 5.02 1.51 3.98
N THR A 72 3.85 1.67 3.34
CA THR A 72 2.55 1.42 3.99
C THR A 72 2.40 -0.05 4.42
N LYS A 73 2.83 -1.01 3.58
CA LYS A 73 2.79 -2.44 3.91
C LYS A 73 3.69 -2.79 5.10
N VAL A 74 4.87 -2.17 5.19
CA VAL A 74 5.78 -2.34 6.34
C VAL A 74 5.14 -1.80 7.62
N ASP A 75 4.51 -0.64 7.55
CA ASP A 75 3.81 -0.05 8.70
C ASP A 75 2.65 -0.94 9.17
N ILE A 76 1.87 -1.50 8.24
CA ILE A 76 0.79 -2.46 8.57
C ILE A 76 1.35 -3.70 9.26
N ALA A 77 2.41 -4.32 8.71
CA ALA A 77 3.01 -5.51 9.31
C ALA A 77 3.55 -5.24 10.72
N ARG A 78 4.12 -4.04 10.93
CA ARG A 78 4.55 -3.59 12.27
C ARG A 78 3.36 -3.47 13.22
N LEU A 79 2.27 -2.81 12.79
CA LEU A 79 1.06 -2.65 13.60
C LEU A 79 0.41 -3.99 13.94
N GLU A 80 0.40 -4.95 13.01
CA GLU A 80 -0.07 -6.32 13.28
C GLU A 80 0.74 -7.00 14.38
N GLY A 81 2.07 -6.83 14.36
CA GLY A 81 2.96 -7.30 15.42
C GLY A 81 2.68 -6.64 16.78
N GLU A 82 2.54 -5.31 16.80
CA GLU A 82 2.19 -4.57 18.03
C GLU A 82 0.83 -5.03 18.59
N ILE A 83 -0.18 -5.22 17.73
CA ILE A 83 -1.51 -5.74 18.13
C ILE A 83 -1.40 -7.15 18.71
N GLN A 84 -0.56 -8.01 18.14
CA GLN A 84 -0.35 -9.36 18.65
C GLN A 84 0.26 -9.35 20.05
N THR A 85 1.26 -8.50 20.29
CA THR A 85 1.87 -8.30 21.62
C THR A 85 0.83 -7.81 22.63
N VAL A 86 0.06 -6.77 22.29
CA VAL A 86 -1.00 -6.24 23.17
C VAL A 86 -2.06 -7.31 23.48
N ARG A 87 -2.43 -8.15 22.51
CA ARG A 87 -3.37 -9.27 22.75
C ARG A 87 -2.81 -10.28 23.75
N GLN A 88 -1.52 -10.59 23.68
CA GLN A 88 -0.86 -11.49 24.63
C GLN A 88 -0.83 -10.86 26.04
N GLU A 89 -0.45 -9.59 26.16
CA GLU A 89 -0.46 -8.87 27.44
C GLU A 89 -1.86 -8.85 28.06
N ILE A 90 -2.90 -8.56 27.28
CA ILE A 90 -4.30 -8.61 27.75
C ILE A 90 -4.68 -10.01 28.25
N GLN A 91 -4.23 -11.08 27.58
CA GLN A 91 -4.50 -12.45 28.03
C GLN A 91 -3.82 -12.74 29.37
N THR A 92 -2.55 -12.35 29.52
CA THR A 92 -1.81 -12.50 30.78
C THR A 92 -2.49 -11.74 31.91
N VAL A 93 -2.80 -10.46 31.71
CA VAL A 93 -3.51 -9.64 32.71
C VAL A 93 -4.86 -10.24 33.07
N ARG A 94 -5.63 -10.76 32.11
CA ARG A 94 -6.90 -11.44 32.39
C ARG A 94 -6.71 -12.70 33.25
N GLN A 95 -5.64 -13.45 33.05
CA GLN A 95 -5.32 -14.61 33.87
C GLN A 95 -4.93 -14.19 35.29
N GLU A 96 -4.05 -13.19 35.42
CA GLU A 96 -3.65 -12.64 36.72
C GLU A 96 -4.85 -12.12 37.52
N ILE A 97 -5.76 -11.39 36.88
CA ILE A 97 -7.00 -10.90 37.51
C ILE A 97 -7.88 -12.07 37.98
N LYS A 98 -8.01 -13.13 37.17
CA LYS A 98 -8.80 -14.32 37.57
C LYS A 98 -8.19 -14.99 38.79
N THR A 99 -6.87 -15.18 38.81
CA THR A 99 -6.14 -15.76 39.95
C THR A 99 -6.31 -14.90 41.20
N ALA A 100 -6.08 -13.60 41.09
CA ALA A 100 -6.25 -12.66 42.19
C ALA A 100 -7.68 -12.66 42.75
N LYS A 101 -8.70 -12.75 41.88
CA LYS A 101 -10.10 -12.86 42.30
C LYS A 101 -10.35 -14.12 43.12
N VAL A 102 -9.87 -15.28 42.66
CA VAL A 102 -10.02 -16.56 43.38
C VAL A 102 -9.32 -16.51 44.75
N GLU A 103 -8.12 -15.95 44.81
CA GLU A 103 -7.39 -15.79 46.07
C GLU A 103 -8.12 -14.87 47.04
N LEU A 104 -8.67 -13.76 46.53
CA LEU A 104 -9.43 -12.81 47.33
C LEU A 104 -10.71 -13.45 47.87
N ASP A 105 -11.47 -14.15 47.04
CA ASP A 105 -12.71 -14.85 47.43
C ASP A 105 -12.41 -15.89 48.53
N ARG A 106 -11.29 -16.62 48.41
CA ARG A 106 -10.86 -17.58 49.44
C ARG A 106 -10.49 -16.89 50.76
N LYS A 107 -9.70 -15.81 50.71
CA LYS A 107 -9.32 -15.04 51.90
C LYS A 107 -10.55 -14.44 52.58
N PHE A 108 -11.46 -13.86 51.80
CA PHE A 108 -12.71 -13.31 52.29
C PHE A 108 -13.56 -14.38 52.97
N THR A 109 -13.73 -15.55 52.33
CA THR A 109 -14.49 -16.67 52.90
C THR A 109 -13.91 -17.12 54.24
N ILE A 110 -12.58 -17.26 54.35
CA ILE A 110 -11.92 -17.65 55.60
C ILE A 110 -12.14 -16.59 56.69
N MET A 111 -11.91 -15.31 56.38
CA MET A 111 -12.12 -14.21 57.33
C MET A 111 -13.58 -14.12 57.78
N PHE A 112 -14.53 -14.31 56.85
CA PHE A 112 -15.95 -14.32 57.15
C PHE A 112 -16.33 -15.46 58.11
N LEU A 113 -15.81 -16.67 57.88
CA LEU A 113 -16.03 -17.81 58.78
C LEU A 113 -15.44 -17.54 60.17
N ILE A 114 -14.21 -17.04 60.26
CA ILE A 114 -13.57 -16.71 61.55
C ILE A 114 -14.40 -15.66 62.31
N LEU A 115 -14.88 -14.63 61.61
CA LEU A 115 -15.72 -13.59 62.20
C LEU A 115 -17.06 -14.16 62.70
N LEU A 116 -17.71 -15.02 61.89
CA LEU A 116 -18.96 -15.67 62.27
C LEU A 116 -18.78 -16.53 63.52
N PHE A 117 -17.71 -17.34 63.57
CA PHE A 117 -17.38 -18.12 64.77
C PHE A 117 -17.13 -17.20 65.97
N ALA A 118 -16.36 -16.12 65.81
CA ALA A 118 -16.10 -15.18 66.90
C ALA A 118 -17.41 -14.58 67.47
N ILE A 119 -18.34 -14.17 66.62
CA ILE A 119 -19.65 -13.63 67.05
C ILE A 119 -20.46 -14.69 67.80
N VAL A 120 -20.53 -15.92 67.29
CA VAL A 120 -21.26 -17.02 67.95
C VAL A 120 -20.63 -17.36 69.29
N PHE A 121 -19.30 -17.49 69.37
CA PHE A 121 -18.59 -17.83 70.61
C PHE A 121 -18.75 -16.76 71.71
N ILE A 122 -18.80 -15.48 71.33
CA ILE A 122 -19.01 -14.38 72.28
C ILE A 122 -20.48 -14.32 72.74
N ASN A 123 -21.42 -14.73 71.89
CA ASN A 123 -22.85 -14.67 72.19
C ASN A 123 -23.34 -15.98 72.83
N GLN A 124 -23.39 -16.03 74.16
CA GLN A 124 -23.90 -17.19 74.91
C GLN A 124 -25.30 -17.65 74.47
N ASN A 125 -26.20 -16.72 74.12
CA ASN A 125 -27.54 -17.06 73.64
C ASN A 125 -27.49 -17.79 72.28
N ALA A 126 -26.52 -17.43 71.41
CA ALA A 126 -26.33 -18.11 70.14
C ALA A 126 -25.79 -19.54 70.33
N LEU A 127 -24.88 -19.76 71.28
CA LEU A 127 -24.39 -21.10 71.63
C LEU A 127 -25.49 -21.97 72.22
N GLU A 128 -26.30 -21.43 73.15
CA GLU A 128 -27.41 -22.17 73.75
C GLU A 128 -28.46 -22.54 72.69
N PHE A 129 -28.77 -21.62 71.76
CA PHE A 129 -29.64 -21.89 70.63
C PHE A 129 -29.12 -23.03 69.75
N ILE A 130 -27.83 -23.02 69.40
CA ILE A 130 -27.19 -24.09 68.61
C ILE A 130 -27.22 -25.43 69.37
N ALA A 131 -26.94 -25.43 70.67
CA ALA A 131 -26.92 -26.63 71.49
C ALA A 131 -28.32 -27.28 71.59
N LYS A 132 -29.38 -26.47 71.74
CA LYS A 132 -30.77 -26.94 71.67
C LYS A 132 -31.12 -27.50 70.29
N LEU A 133 -30.71 -26.84 69.22
CA LEU A 133 -30.93 -27.29 67.84
C LEU A 133 -30.25 -28.64 67.55
N MET A 134 -29.10 -28.88 68.17
CA MET A 134 -28.36 -30.15 68.08
C MET A 134 -28.82 -31.21 69.10
N GLY A 135 -29.80 -30.90 69.97
CA GLY A 135 -30.34 -31.83 70.96
C GLY A 135 -29.38 -32.17 72.11
N LEU A 136 -28.40 -31.31 72.38
CA LEU A 136 -27.39 -31.51 73.44
C LEU A 136 -27.88 -31.07 74.83
N ILE A 137 -28.90 -30.22 74.89
CA ILE A 137 -29.51 -29.64 76.10
C ILE A 137 -30.98 -29.33 75.83
#